data_AF-A0ABD5S5A7-F1
#
_entry.id   AF-A0ABD5S5A7-F1
#
_cell.length_a   1.000
_cell.length_b   1.000
_cell.length_c   1.000
_cell.angle_alpha   90.00
_cell.angle_beta   90.00
_cell.angle_gamma   90.00
#
_symmetry.space_group_name_H-M   'P 1'
#
loop_
_entity.id
_entity.type
_entity.pdbx_description
1 polymer ?
#
loop_
_entity_poly.entity_id
_entity_poly.type
_entity_poly.pdbx_seq_one_letter_code
_entity_poly.pdbx_strand_id
1 'polypeptide(L)' 'REFLLAAAAFADVSYSVHNAVSREFVESLVADVEGEVTDAFRADFAVERQFDFHEAERRELETEVFRVEWSRAVGDA' A
#
# COMPACT_ATOMS: atom_id res chain seq x y z
N ARG A 1 -4.59 -6.29 1.49
CA ARG A 1 -5.49 -6.71 0.39
C ARG A 1 -6.75 -5.86 0.36
N GLU A 2 -7.64 -5.92 1.36
CA GLU A 2 -8.94 -5.20 1.34
C GLU A 2 -8.79 -3.68 1.14
N PHE A 3 -7.75 -3.08 1.71
CA PHE A 3 -7.47 -1.65 1.52
C PHE A 3 -7.14 -1.27 0.06
N LEU A 4 -6.45 -2.13 -0.72
CA LEU A 4 -6.18 -1.85 -2.14
C LEU A 4 -7.44 -1.98 -2.98
N LEU A 5 -8.29 -2.96 -2.68
CA LEU A 5 -9.58 -3.11 -3.35
C LEU A 5 -10.49 -1.91 -3.09
N ALA A 6 -10.51 -1.40 -1.85
CA ALA A 6 -11.22 -0.17 -1.54
C ALA A 6 -10.64 1.03 -2.31
N ALA A 7 -9.32 1.17 -2.35
CA ALA A 7 -8.66 2.25 -3.09
C ALA A 7 -9.02 2.22 -4.59
N ALA A 8 -8.98 1.04 -5.22
CA ALA A 8 -9.35 0.85 -6.62
C ALA A 8 -10.81 1.26 -6.92
N ALA A 9 -11.73 1.06 -5.97
CA ALA A 9 -13.13 1.45 -6.15
C ALA A 9 -13.35 2.98 -6.12
N PHE A 10 -12.55 3.72 -5.35
CA PHE A 10 -12.83 5.12 -5.02
C PHE A 10 -11.85 6.14 -5.60
N ALA A 11 -10.66 5.72 -6.03
CA ALA A 11 -9.61 6.64 -6.46
C ALA A 11 -9.08 6.29 -7.85
N ASP A 12 -8.68 7.32 -8.62
CA ASP A 12 -7.90 7.12 -9.85
C ASP A 12 -6.42 6.90 -9.55
N VAL A 13 -5.93 7.43 -8.42
CA VAL A 13 -4.55 7.29 -7.95
C VAL A 13 -4.57 7.04 -6.45
N SER A 14 -3.75 6.11 -5.96
CA SER A 14 -3.57 5.88 -4.53
C SER A 14 -2.10 5.73 -4.14
N TYR A 15 -1.79 6.12 -2.90
CA TYR A 15 -0.51 5.84 -2.26
C TYR A 15 -0.76 4.93 -1.07
N SER A 16 0.04 3.85 -0.94
CA SER A 16 -0.13 2.89 0.14
C SER A 16 1.23 2.45 0.70
N VAL A 17 1.29 2.25 2.02
CA VAL A 17 2.51 1.87 2.75
C VAL A 17 2.40 0.42 3.20
N HIS A 18 3.44 -0.38 2.96
CA HIS A 18 3.54 -1.78 3.35
C HIS A 18 4.90 -2.07 3.97
N ASN A 19 5.04 -3.18 4.67
CA ASN A 19 6.37 -3.67 5.07
C ASN A 19 7.18 -4.09 3.83
N ALA A 20 8.50 -3.94 3.87
CA ALA A 20 9.41 -4.04 2.72
C ALA A 20 9.55 -5.41 2.01
N VAL A 21 8.70 -6.40 2.34
CA VAL A 21 8.70 -7.75 1.73
C VAL A 21 7.40 -7.97 0.92
N SER A 22 6.73 -6.89 0.52
CA SER A 22 5.37 -6.97 -0.02
C SER A 22 5.28 -6.64 -1.50
N ARG A 23 6.38 -6.22 -2.15
CA ARG A 23 6.36 -5.76 -3.54
C ARG A 23 5.72 -6.74 -4.53
N GLU A 24 6.22 -7.97 -4.65
CA GLU A 24 5.69 -8.94 -5.62
C GLU A 24 4.20 -9.24 -5.37
N PHE A 25 3.80 -9.28 -4.10
CA PHE A 25 2.39 -9.45 -3.72
C PHE A 25 1.53 -8.25 -4.12
N VAL A 26 2.01 -7.03 -3.88
CA VAL A 26 1.30 -5.79 -4.25
C VAL A 26 1.18 -5.68 -5.76
N GLU A 27 2.26 -5.88 -6.50
CA GLU A 27 2.26 -5.85 -7.97
C GLU A 27 1.27 -6.86 -8.56
N SER A 28 1.27 -8.11 -8.06
CA SER A 28 0.31 -9.14 -8.48
C SER A 28 -1.14 -8.74 -8.18
N LEU A 29 -1.44 -8.27 -6.97
CA LEU A 29 -2.80 -7.89 -6.60
C LEU A 29 -3.29 -6.67 -7.40
N VAL A 30 -2.42 -5.68 -7.62
CA VAL A 30 -2.73 -4.47 -8.37
C VAL A 30 -3.05 -4.81 -9.83
N ALA A 31 -2.26 -5.69 -10.44
CA ALA A 31 -2.52 -6.17 -11.79
C ALA A 31 -3.86 -6.94 -11.90
N ASP A 32 -4.22 -7.75 -10.89
CA ASP A 32 -5.48 -8.50 -10.85
C ASP A 32 -6.73 -7.61 -10.83
N VAL A 33 -6.60 -6.33 -10.46
CA VAL A 33 -7.70 -5.37 -10.36
C VAL A 33 -7.52 -4.16 -11.29
N GLU A 34 -6.83 -4.37 -12.41
CA GLU A 34 -6.67 -3.39 -13.49
C GLU A 34 -5.95 -2.09 -13.06
N GLY A 35 -5.09 -2.18 -12.03
CA GLY A 35 -4.19 -1.10 -11.63
C GLY A 35 -2.76 -1.31 -12.10
N GLU A 36 -1.96 -0.25 -11.99
CA GLU A 36 -0.51 -0.25 -12.28
C GLU A 36 0.27 0.42 -11.15
N VAL A 37 1.27 -0.29 -10.61
CA VAL A 37 2.26 0.31 -9.70
C VAL A 37 3.22 1.16 -10.54
N THR A 38 3.12 2.47 -10.40
CA THR A 38 3.93 3.44 -11.19
C THR A 38 5.19 3.86 -10.48
N ASP A 39 5.16 3.91 -9.14
CA ASP A 39 6.31 4.24 -8.31
C ASP A 39 6.38 3.34 -7.08
N ALA A 40 7.61 3.01 -6.69
CA ALA A 40 7.91 2.28 -5.46
C ALA A 40 9.11 2.92 -4.77
N PHE A 41 8.96 3.33 -3.50
CA PHE A 41 10.03 3.91 -2.71
C PHE A 41 10.16 3.21 -1.35
N ARG A 42 11.40 2.98 -0.92
CA ARG A 42 11.68 2.50 0.43
C ARG A 42 11.71 3.67 1.40
N ALA A 43 11.13 3.47 2.56
CA ALA A 43 11.12 4.45 3.63
C ALA A 43 11.25 3.75 4.99
N ASP A 44 12.00 4.37 5.90
CA ASP A 44 11.97 3.98 7.30
C ASP A 44 10.79 4.70 7.96
N PHE A 45 9.90 3.93 8.57
CA PHE A 45 8.74 4.45 9.27
C PHE A 45 8.80 4.11 10.75
N ALA A 46 8.85 5.16 11.56
CA ALA A 46 8.92 5.01 12.99
C ALA A 46 7.54 4.85 13.60
N VAL A 47 7.35 3.74 14.31
CA VAL A 47 6.09 3.42 14.98
C VAL A 47 6.30 3.44 16.49
N GLU A 48 5.48 4.21 17.19
CA GLU A 48 5.41 4.22 18.66
C GLU A 48 4.79 2.92 19.18
N ARG A 49 4.98 2.64 20.48
CA ARG A 49 4.42 1.47 21.14
C ARG A 49 2.88 1.40 20.99
N GLN A 50 2.41 0.49 20.14
CA GLN A 50 0.98 0.30 19.89
C GLN A 50 0.26 -0.62 20.90
N PHE A 51 0.99 -1.54 21.55
CA PHE A 51 0.41 -2.55 22.45
C PHE A 51 1.28 -2.76 23.70
N ASP A 52 0.68 -3.20 24.81
CA ASP A 52 1.36 -3.35 26.10
C ASP A 52 2.46 -4.42 26.10
N PHE A 53 2.38 -5.42 25.22
CA PHE A 53 3.41 -6.47 25.09
C PHE A 53 4.63 -6.03 24.28
N HIS A 54 4.63 -4.83 23.69
CA HIS A 54 5.79 -4.29 23.01
C HIS A 54 6.75 -3.66 24.02
N GLU A 55 7.99 -4.18 24.08
CA GLU A 55 9.01 -3.72 25.03
C GLU A 55 9.65 -2.38 24.63
N ALA A 56 9.71 -2.08 23.33
CA ALA A 56 10.29 -0.84 22.82
C ALA A 56 9.26 0.30 22.76
N GLU A 57 9.66 1.49 23.20
CA GLU A 57 8.82 2.70 23.11
C GLU A 57 8.60 3.16 21.66
N ARG A 58 9.59 2.94 20.80
CA ARG A 58 9.59 3.28 19.38
C ARG A 58 10.42 2.26 18.61
N ARG A 59 10.00 1.93 17.40
CA ARG A 59 10.74 1.07 16.48
C ARG A 59 10.70 1.65 15.06
N GLU A 60 11.86 1.70 14.40
CA GLU A 60 11.95 1.98 12.97
C GLU A 60 11.60 0.69 12.19
N LEU A 61 10.66 0.79 11.25
CA LEU A 61 10.25 -0.29 10.38
C LEU A 61 10.66 0.04 8.94
N GLU A 62 11.29 -0.92 8.27
CA GLU A 62 11.51 -0.83 6.82
C GLU A 62 10.19 -1.02 6.09
N THR A 63 9.78 0.01 5.35
CA THR A 63 8.55 0.04 4.59
C THR A 63 8.80 0.31 3.11
N GLU A 64 7.85 -0.09 2.29
CA GLU A 64 7.74 0.25 0.88
C GLU A 64 6.44 1.02 0.68
N VAL A 65 6.53 2.12 -0.05
CA VAL A 65 5.38 2.91 -0.44
C VAL A 65 5.19 2.79 -1.93
N PHE A 66 3.96 2.45 -2.33
CA PHE A 66 3.59 2.29 -3.73
C PHE A 66 2.63 3.39 -4.14
N ARG A 67 2.92 4.00 -5.29
CA ARG A 67 1.92 4.76 -6.05
C ARG A 67 1.26 3.81 -7.04
N VAL A 68 -0.06 3.77 -7.00
CA VAL A 68 -0.87 2.97 -7.92
C VAL A 68 -1.80 3.87 -8.69
N GLU A 69 -1.79 3.74 -10.01
CA GLU A 69 -2.84 4.27 -10.88
C GLU A 69 -3.88 3.17 -11.12
N TRP A 70 -5.15 3.52 -10.99
CA TRP A 70 -6.26 2.58 -11.15
C TRP A 70 -6.98 2.89 -12.46
N SER A 71 -7.15 1.88 -13.31
CA SER A 71 -7.99 2.02 -14.49
C SER A 71 -9.45 1.96 -14.03
N ARG A 72 -10.14 3.10 -13.92
CA ARG A 72 -11.60 3.05 -13.85
C ARG A 72 -12.09 2.57 -15.22
N ALA A 73 -12.79 1.45 -15.27
CA ALA A 73 -13.70 1.22 -16.38
C ALA A 73 -14.62 2.44 -16.45
N VAL A 74 -14.48 3.25 -17.49
CA VAL A 74 -15.40 4.37 -17.75
C VAL A 74 -16.76 3.74 -18.03
N GLY A 75 -17.65 3.73 -17.04
CA GLY A 75 -18.97 3.10 -17.15
C GLY A 75 -19.87 3.33 -15.95
N ASP A 76 -20.45 4.53 -15.89
CA ASP A 76 -21.89 4.82 -15.75
C ASP A 76 -22.10 6.18 -15.05
N ALA A 77 -22.31 7.20 -15.90
CA ALA A 77 -23.02 8.43 -15.59
C ALA A 77 -24.19 8.55 -16.57
#